data_AF-A0A1A2DX19-F1
#
_entry.id   AF-A0A1A2DX19-F1
#
_cell.length_a   1.000
_cell.length_b   1.000
_cell.length_c   1.000
_cell.angle_alpha   90.00
_cell.angle_beta   90.00
_cell.angle_gamma   90.00
#
_symmetry.space_group_name_H-M   'P 1'
#
loop_
_entity.id
_entity.type
_entity.pdbx_description
1 polymer ?
#
loop_
_entity_poly.entity_id
_entity_poly.type
_entity_poly.pdbx_seq_one_letter_code
_entity_poly.pdbx_strand_id
1 'polypeptide(L)'
;MSAAATAALICAAAVGCDPAATGPDTGTPTSTTSPADSPAPDAPTTSGTDKPDTTVDYSRLLLQASDLSDDEDTFTVQSTNPAPGGLPGASALFVNQDDTRAIANTVVIYPDAETATRTLREAIPQLNQVVADATPRPAPVGADGIIAVGESVDRSKAVTMLLFTRGPALVRLEFQSALGDATTDEFVINVGRMQDIALRTGLPEPR
;
A
#
# COMPACT_ATOMS: atom_id res chain seq x y z
N MET A 1 21.14 -44.40 8.94
CA MET A 1 20.80 -44.36 10.38
C MET A 1 20.00 -43.07 10.55
N SER A 2 18.68 -43.05 10.30
CA SER A 2 17.61 -43.35 11.28
C SER A 2 17.62 -42.34 12.45
N ALA A 3 16.54 -41.68 12.88
CA ALA A 3 15.14 -41.55 12.41
C ALA A 3 14.60 -40.19 12.96
N ALA A 4 13.33 -39.75 12.92
CA ALA A 4 12.04 -40.37 12.57
C ALA A 4 11.04 -39.30 12.06
N ALA A 5 9.72 -39.51 12.23
CA ALA A 5 8.65 -38.55 11.93
C ALA A 5 7.64 -38.46 13.10
N THR A 6 6.86 -37.38 13.19
CA THR A 6 5.67 -37.29 14.05
C THR A 6 4.60 -36.40 13.39
N ALA A 7 3.33 -36.75 13.56
CA ALA A 7 2.21 -36.14 12.85
C ALA A 7 1.19 -35.46 13.79
N ALA A 8 0.50 -34.46 13.21
CA ALA A 8 -0.88 -33.99 13.46
C ALA A 8 -1.46 -33.92 14.89
N LEU A 9 -2.10 -32.78 15.19
CA LEU A 9 -3.29 -32.71 16.06
C LEU A 9 -4.20 -31.55 15.64
N ILE A 10 -5.49 -31.85 15.46
CA ILE A 10 -6.57 -30.89 15.15
C ILE A 10 -7.46 -30.82 16.39
N CYS A 11 -7.83 -29.61 16.81
CA CYS A 11 -8.95 -29.39 17.73
C CYS A 11 -9.80 -28.20 17.24
N ALA A 12 -11.11 -28.41 17.16
CA ALA A 12 -12.11 -27.37 16.92
C ALA A 12 -13.18 -27.43 18.01
N ALA A 13 -13.73 -26.28 18.41
CA ALA A 13 -14.90 -26.20 19.28
C ALA A 13 -15.72 -24.92 19.00
N ALA A 14 -17.05 -25.07 18.92
CA ALA A 14 -18.03 -23.98 19.05
C ALA A 14 -18.20 -23.60 20.56
N VAL A 15 -18.99 -22.65 21.09
CA VAL A 15 -20.40 -22.17 20.89
C VAL A 15 -20.48 -20.76 21.54
N GLY A 16 -21.37 -19.80 21.22
CA GLY A 16 -22.52 -19.75 20.30
C GLY A 16 -23.26 -18.39 20.32
N CYS A 17 -24.55 -18.37 20.70
CA CYS A 17 -25.54 -17.30 20.40
C CYS A 17 -26.16 -16.57 21.62
N ASP A 18 -26.41 -15.25 21.43
CA ASP A 18 -27.65 -14.48 21.72
C ASP A 18 -28.16 -14.29 23.20
N PRO A 19 -29.35 -13.70 23.47
CA PRO A 19 -29.49 -12.25 23.65
C PRO A 19 -30.35 -11.82 24.88
N ALA A 20 -30.77 -10.54 24.91
CA ALA A 20 -31.98 -9.98 25.57
C ALA A 20 -32.00 -9.63 27.09
N ALA A 21 -32.10 -8.32 27.34
CA ALA A 21 -33.15 -7.59 28.10
C ALA A 21 -33.58 -7.94 29.55
N THR A 22 -33.89 -6.83 30.28
CA THR A 22 -34.87 -6.64 31.38
C THR A 22 -34.27 -6.36 32.78
N GLY A 23 -34.81 -5.32 33.47
CA GLY A 23 -34.45 -4.90 34.85
C GLY A 23 -35.14 -5.75 35.94
N PRO A 24 -35.18 -5.28 37.22
CA PRO A 24 -36.15 -4.23 37.59
C PRO A 24 -35.81 -3.25 38.76
N ASP A 25 -36.54 -2.12 38.75
CA ASP A 25 -37.15 -1.32 39.84
C ASP A 25 -36.53 -1.12 41.24
N THR A 26 -36.53 0.14 41.72
CA THR A 26 -37.48 0.67 42.74
C THR A 26 -37.21 2.15 43.13
N GLY A 27 -38.25 2.99 43.32
CA GLY A 27 -38.11 4.29 44.03
C GLY A 27 -38.92 5.52 43.57
N THR A 28 -40.25 5.50 43.69
CA THR A 28 -41.20 6.66 43.56
C THR A 28 -41.21 7.55 44.83
N PRO A 29 -41.92 8.72 44.95
CA PRO A 29 -42.89 9.36 44.04
C PRO A 29 -42.93 10.92 43.90
N THR A 30 -43.80 11.39 42.98
CA THR A 30 -44.62 12.64 42.97
C THR A 30 -44.02 14.05 42.95
N SER A 31 -44.38 14.81 41.90
CA SER A 31 -45.27 15.99 42.03
C SER A 31 -45.93 16.38 40.70
N THR A 32 -47.11 17.00 40.78
CA THR A 32 -48.07 17.23 39.67
C THR A 32 -47.99 18.66 39.13
N THR A 33 -47.93 18.85 37.80
CA THR A 33 -48.76 19.81 37.01
C THR A 33 -48.45 19.78 35.51
N SER A 34 -49.50 19.79 34.68
CA SER A 34 -49.49 20.31 33.29
C SER A 34 -50.19 21.69 33.28
N PRO A 35 -50.29 22.46 32.17
CA PRO A 35 -49.76 22.24 30.81
C PRO A 35 -49.00 23.45 30.21
N ALA A 36 -48.34 23.26 29.06
CA ALA A 36 -48.15 24.32 28.05
C ALA A 36 -47.77 23.69 26.69
N ASP A 37 -48.50 24.06 25.64
CA ASP A 37 -48.22 23.69 24.25
C ASP A 37 -47.29 24.75 23.64
N SER A 38 -46.25 24.34 22.91
CA SER A 38 -45.34 25.21 22.15
C SER A 38 -44.52 24.40 21.14
N PRO A 39 -44.39 24.84 19.88
CA PRO A 39 -43.75 24.05 18.83
C PRO A 39 -42.24 23.94 19.04
N ALA A 40 -41.69 22.76 18.79
CA ALA A 40 -40.26 22.58 18.64
C ALA A 40 -39.78 23.29 17.35
N PRO A 41 -38.62 23.97 17.37
CA PRO A 41 -38.03 24.49 16.14
C PRO A 41 -37.54 23.33 15.26
N ASP A 42 -37.81 23.42 13.96
CA ASP A 42 -37.32 22.44 12.99
C ASP A 42 -35.79 22.30 13.06
N ALA A 43 -35.32 21.08 13.28
CA ALA A 43 -33.92 20.76 13.04
C ALA A 43 -33.65 20.94 11.54
N PRO A 44 -32.57 21.64 11.12
CA PRO A 44 -32.30 21.84 9.71
C PRO A 44 -31.98 20.49 9.05
N THR A 45 -32.93 20.00 8.25
CA THR A 45 -32.71 18.90 7.33
C THR A 45 -31.86 19.42 6.17
N THR A 46 -30.53 19.47 6.38
CA THR A 46 -29.57 19.65 5.29
C THR A 46 -29.56 18.40 4.42
N SER A 47 -30.55 18.32 3.53
CA SER A 47 -30.60 17.36 2.45
C SER A 47 -29.33 17.41 1.63
N GLY A 48 -28.87 16.22 1.24
CA GLY A 48 -27.73 15.91 0.38
C GLY A 48 -26.91 17.06 -0.19
N THR A 49 -25.64 17.11 0.20
CA THR A 49 -24.62 17.11 -0.85
C THR A 49 -24.01 15.72 -0.89
N ASP A 50 -24.59 14.86 -1.74
CA ASP A 50 -23.85 13.73 -2.29
C ASP A 50 -22.69 14.33 -3.08
N LYS A 51 -21.56 14.50 -2.38
CA LYS A 51 -20.28 14.70 -3.04
C LYS A 51 -20.08 13.44 -3.87
N PRO A 52 -19.88 13.52 -5.19
CA PRO A 52 -19.67 12.31 -5.97
C PRO A 52 -18.41 11.64 -5.41
N ASP A 53 -18.58 10.45 -4.84
CA ASP A 53 -17.48 9.64 -4.30
C ASP A 53 -16.74 9.02 -5.48
N THR A 54 -16.09 9.89 -6.25
CA THR A 54 -15.14 9.52 -7.29
C THR A 54 -13.90 8.99 -6.57
N THR A 55 -13.98 7.74 -6.13
CA THR A 55 -12.81 6.94 -5.77
C THR A 55 -11.80 7.12 -6.89
N VAL A 56 -10.69 7.81 -6.59
CA VAL A 56 -9.71 8.17 -7.60
C VAL A 56 -9.00 6.91 -8.05
N ASP A 57 -9.16 6.55 -9.32
CA ASP A 57 -8.45 5.42 -9.90
C ASP A 57 -6.96 5.78 -10.07
N TYR A 58 -6.15 5.22 -9.17
CA TYR A 58 -4.70 5.37 -9.17
C TYR A 58 -3.98 4.31 -10.02
N SER A 59 -4.67 3.31 -10.58
CA SER A 59 -4.04 2.31 -11.46
C SER A 59 -3.39 2.96 -12.69
N ARG A 60 -3.97 4.07 -13.17
CA ARG A 60 -3.42 4.94 -14.24
C ARG A 60 -2.06 5.56 -13.94
N LEU A 61 -1.61 5.52 -12.69
CA LEU A 61 -0.29 6.01 -12.28
C LEU A 61 0.80 4.96 -12.46
N LEU A 62 0.43 3.69 -12.61
CA LEU A 62 1.38 2.59 -12.75
C LEU A 62 1.96 2.54 -14.17
N LEU A 63 3.26 2.27 -14.23
CA LEU A 63 3.93 1.83 -15.46
C LEU A 63 3.20 0.64 -16.10
N GLN A 64 3.26 0.59 -17.42
CA GLN A 64 2.77 -0.53 -18.21
C GLN A 64 3.90 -1.55 -18.42
N ALA A 65 3.57 -2.79 -18.77
CA ALA A 65 4.57 -3.84 -18.99
C ALA A 65 5.54 -3.49 -20.13
N SER A 66 5.09 -2.72 -21.14
CA SER A 66 5.92 -2.17 -22.21
C SER A 66 6.98 -1.17 -21.73
N ASP A 67 6.72 -0.46 -20.62
CA ASP A 67 7.65 0.51 -20.06
C ASP A 67 8.75 -0.17 -19.22
N LEU A 68 8.58 -1.46 -18.93
CA LEU A 68 9.51 -2.31 -18.20
C LEU A 68 10.24 -3.29 -19.10
N SER A 69 9.88 -3.38 -20.38
CA SER A 69 10.44 -4.34 -21.33
C SER A 69 11.51 -3.71 -22.20
N ASP A 70 12.53 -4.48 -22.56
CA ASP A 70 13.60 -4.09 -23.47
C ASP A 70 13.97 -5.26 -24.42
N ASP A 71 15.16 -5.20 -25.02
CA ASP A 71 15.67 -6.22 -25.95
C ASP A 71 16.08 -7.54 -25.23
N GLU A 72 16.25 -7.53 -23.90
CA GLU A 72 16.64 -8.69 -23.09
C GLU A 72 15.43 -9.32 -22.38
N ASP A 73 14.61 -8.50 -21.72
CA ASP A 73 13.45 -8.93 -20.95
C ASP A 73 12.14 -8.38 -21.51
N THR A 74 11.16 -9.26 -21.79
CA THR A 74 9.77 -8.85 -22.00
C THR A 74 8.93 -9.19 -20.78
N PHE A 75 8.37 -8.15 -20.14
CA PHE A 75 7.52 -8.28 -18.97
C PHE A 75 6.03 -8.39 -19.31
N THR A 76 5.27 -9.00 -18.41
CA THR A 76 3.80 -9.04 -18.44
C THR A 76 3.22 -8.76 -17.06
N VAL A 77 1.98 -8.24 -16.97
CA VAL A 77 1.29 -8.00 -15.69
C VAL A 77 0.84 -9.34 -15.11
N GLN A 78 1.36 -9.70 -13.95
CA GLN A 78 0.98 -10.91 -13.22
C GLN A 78 -0.17 -10.67 -12.24
N SER A 79 -0.21 -9.51 -11.58
CA SER A 79 -1.30 -9.13 -10.67
C SER A 79 -1.35 -7.62 -10.43
N THR A 80 -2.48 -7.12 -9.93
CA THR A 80 -2.69 -5.72 -9.55
C THR A 80 -3.46 -5.61 -8.23
N ASN A 81 -3.25 -4.50 -7.50
CA ASN A 81 -3.97 -4.19 -6.26
C ASN A 81 -4.32 -2.68 -6.22
N PRO A 82 -5.61 -2.28 -6.16
CA PRO A 82 -6.03 -0.87 -6.12
C PRO A 82 -6.00 -0.24 -4.72
N ALA A 83 -5.54 -0.96 -3.69
CA ALA A 83 -5.41 -0.45 -2.32
C ALA A 83 -4.20 -1.08 -1.60
N PRO A 84 -2.96 -0.76 -2.01
CA PRO A 84 -1.75 -1.31 -1.38
C PRO A 84 -1.71 -0.97 0.12
N GLY A 85 -1.69 -2.01 0.97
CA GLY A 85 -1.74 -1.86 2.43
C GLY A 85 -3.05 -1.27 2.98
N GLY A 86 -4.12 -1.24 2.18
CA GLY A 86 -5.39 -0.57 2.55
C GLY A 86 -5.34 0.96 2.43
N LEU A 87 -4.26 1.52 1.88
CA LEU A 87 -4.09 2.95 1.65
C LEU A 87 -4.53 3.33 0.22
N PRO A 88 -4.91 4.61 -0.03
CA PRO A 88 -5.14 5.11 -1.38
C PRO A 88 -3.87 4.95 -2.22
N GLY A 89 -3.99 4.39 -3.42
CA GLY A 89 -2.85 4.13 -4.29
C GLY A 89 -3.13 3.00 -5.26
N ALA A 90 -2.08 2.41 -5.82
CA ALA A 90 -2.17 1.20 -6.62
C ALA A 90 -0.83 0.44 -6.60
N SER A 91 -0.85 -0.85 -6.87
CA SER A 91 0.34 -1.61 -7.22
C SER A 91 0.10 -2.64 -8.31
N ALA A 92 1.18 -3.02 -8.99
CA ALA A 92 1.22 -4.13 -9.93
C ALA A 92 2.50 -4.95 -9.75
N LEU A 93 2.38 -6.26 -9.96
CA LEU A 93 3.51 -7.18 -10.10
C LEU A 93 3.66 -7.53 -11.58
N PHE A 94 4.87 -7.46 -12.07
CA PHE A 94 5.26 -7.85 -13.42
C PHE A 94 6.28 -8.99 -13.35
N VAL A 95 6.20 -9.93 -14.29
CA VAL A 95 7.17 -11.02 -14.45
C VAL A 95 7.64 -11.08 -15.90
N ASN A 96 8.90 -11.46 -16.13
CA ASN A 96 9.43 -11.69 -17.47
C ASN A 96 8.92 -13.03 -18.04
N GLN A 97 9.12 -13.26 -19.35
CA GLN A 97 8.61 -14.47 -20.03
C GLN A 97 9.13 -15.80 -19.43
N ASP A 98 10.32 -15.79 -18.85
CA ASP A 98 10.96 -16.97 -18.26
C ASP A 98 10.69 -17.16 -16.74
N ASP A 99 9.93 -16.26 -16.10
CA ASP A 99 9.68 -16.22 -14.65
C ASP A 99 10.97 -16.20 -13.78
N THR A 100 12.05 -15.65 -14.35
CA THR A 100 13.36 -15.49 -13.70
C THR A 100 13.52 -14.14 -13.00
N ARG A 101 12.81 -13.12 -13.50
CA ARG A 101 12.87 -11.73 -13.03
C ARG A 101 11.46 -11.19 -12.78
N ALA A 102 11.30 -10.43 -11.70
CA ALA A 102 10.03 -9.82 -11.32
C ALA A 102 10.22 -8.35 -10.91
N ILE A 103 9.25 -7.50 -11.25
CA ILE A 103 9.24 -6.09 -10.87
C ILE A 103 7.92 -5.81 -10.15
N ALA A 104 7.98 -5.33 -8.90
CA ALA A 104 6.83 -4.82 -8.18
C ALA A 104 6.85 -3.29 -8.21
N ASN A 105 5.78 -2.69 -8.74
CA ASN A 105 5.57 -1.25 -8.74
C ASN A 105 4.45 -0.92 -7.77
N THR A 106 4.74 -0.15 -6.71
CA THR A 106 3.77 0.28 -5.71
C THR A 106 3.79 1.80 -5.56
N VAL A 107 2.63 2.41 -5.73
CA VAL A 107 2.37 3.84 -5.50
C VAL A 107 1.37 3.97 -4.35
N VAL A 108 1.74 4.69 -3.29
CA VAL A 108 0.87 5.01 -2.15
C VAL A 108 0.69 6.53 -2.08
N ILE A 109 -0.55 6.99 -1.90
CA ILE A 109 -0.91 8.40 -1.82
C ILE A 109 -1.22 8.76 -0.36
N TYR A 110 -0.41 9.66 0.19
CA TYR A 110 -0.58 10.22 1.53
C TYR A 110 -1.45 11.50 1.48
N PRO A 111 -1.91 12.03 2.64
CA PRO A 111 -2.67 13.27 2.68
C PRO A 111 -1.94 14.48 2.07
N ASP A 112 -0.60 14.49 2.16
CA ASP A 112 0.26 15.59 1.76
C ASP A 112 1.70 15.10 1.48
N ALA A 113 2.53 15.98 0.92
CA ALA A 113 3.91 15.67 0.54
C ALA A 113 4.89 15.55 1.72
N GLU A 114 4.64 16.26 2.83
CA GLU A 114 5.48 16.17 4.03
C GLU A 114 5.33 14.79 4.68
N THR A 115 4.09 14.30 4.77
CA THR A 115 3.75 12.95 5.23
C THR A 115 4.41 11.89 4.34
N ALA A 116 4.35 12.02 3.02
CA ALA A 116 5.02 11.09 2.10
C ALA A 116 6.55 11.06 2.31
N THR A 117 7.20 12.22 2.35
CA THR A 117 8.65 12.32 2.56
C THR A 117 9.08 11.83 3.95
N ARG A 118 8.29 12.12 4.99
CA ARG A 118 8.54 11.60 6.35
C ARG A 118 8.46 10.07 6.37
N THR A 119 7.43 9.47 5.78
CA THR A 119 7.28 8.01 5.75
C THR A 119 8.34 7.33 4.88
N LEU A 120 8.82 7.95 3.79
CA LEU A 120 10.00 7.45 3.07
C LEU A 120 11.22 7.41 4.00
N ARG A 121 11.50 8.49 4.74
CA ARG A 121 12.65 8.57 5.66
C ARG A 121 12.55 7.58 6.83
N GLU A 122 11.35 7.30 7.32
CA GLU A 122 11.07 6.27 8.32
C GLU A 122 11.28 4.83 7.78
N ALA A 123 11.06 4.61 6.47
CA ALA A 123 11.26 3.32 5.82
C ALA A 123 12.75 2.98 5.55
N ILE A 124 13.61 3.97 5.27
CA ILE A 124 15.06 3.76 5.01
C ILE A 124 15.76 2.86 6.06
N PRO A 125 15.67 3.12 7.38
CA PRO A 125 16.31 2.26 8.38
C PRO A 125 15.66 0.86 8.49
N GLN A 126 14.45 0.68 7.95
CA GLN A 126 13.71 -0.59 7.97
C GLN A 126 13.98 -1.46 6.73
N LEU A 127 14.68 -0.97 5.70
CA LEU A 127 14.89 -1.74 4.46
C LEU A 127 15.59 -3.09 4.68
N ASN A 128 16.42 -3.22 5.72
CA ASN A 128 17.04 -4.50 6.12
C ASN A 128 16.04 -5.60 6.54
N GLN A 129 14.75 -5.27 6.73
CA GLN A 129 13.69 -6.23 7.01
C GLN A 129 13.08 -6.85 5.74
N VAL A 130 13.42 -6.31 4.56
CA VAL A 130 12.90 -6.77 3.24
C VAL A 130 14.02 -7.08 2.24
N VAL A 131 15.13 -6.34 2.32
CA VAL A 131 16.36 -6.57 1.56
C VAL A 131 17.50 -6.82 2.55
N ALA A 132 17.96 -8.07 2.66
CA ALA A 132 19.09 -8.43 3.48
C ALA A 132 20.36 -7.70 3.01
N ASP A 133 21.15 -7.23 3.98
CA ASP A 133 22.42 -6.53 3.75
C ASP A 133 22.27 -5.32 2.81
N ALA A 134 21.13 -4.63 2.90
CA ALA A 134 20.77 -3.49 2.05
C ALA A 134 21.82 -2.37 2.11
N THR A 135 22.13 -1.82 0.93
CA THR A 135 23.07 -0.70 0.76
C THR A 135 22.39 0.58 0.22
N PRO A 136 21.62 1.32 1.04
CA PRO A 136 20.93 2.54 0.60
C PRO A 136 21.91 3.63 0.17
N ARG A 137 21.69 4.19 -1.03
CA ARG A 137 22.42 5.33 -1.59
C ARG A 137 21.46 6.29 -2.31
N PRO A 138 21.75 7.60 -2.40
CA PRO A 138 20.93 8.54 -3.16
C PRO A 138 20.78 8.15 -4.63
N ALA A 139 19.58 8.33 -5.18
CA ALA A 139 19.25 8.08 -6.58
C ALA A 139 18.65 9.35 -7.23
N PRO A 140 19.00 9.67 -8.49
CA PRO A 140 18.51 10.86 -9.20
C PRO A 140 17.11 10.64 -9.80
N VAL A 141 16.13 10.33 -8.93
CA VAL A 141 14.72 10.06 -9.24
C VAL A 141 13.83 10.69 -8.17
N GLY A 142 12.81 11.45 -8.59
CA GLY A 142 11.84 12.08 -7.68
C GLY A 142 12.44 13.03 -6.65
N ALA A 143 11.72 13.22 -5.55
CA ALA A 143 12.23 13.81 -4.32
C ALA A 143 12.68 12.70 -3.35
N ASP A 144 13.73 12.96 -2.57
CA ASP A 144 14.32 12.03 -1.60
C ASP A 144 14.60 10.62 -2.15
N GLY A 145 14.97 10.51 -3.43
CA GLY A 145 15.24 9.24 -4.11
C GLY A 145 16.38 8.43 -3.49
N ILE A 146 16.12 7.16 -3.18
CA ILE A 146 17.06 6.20 -2.58
C ILE A 146 16.98 4.88 -3.34
N ILE A 147 18.12 4.38 -3.81
CA ILE A 147 18.27 3.01 -4.31
C ILE A 147 19.03 2.18 -3.27
N ALA A 148 18.58 0.94 -3.03
CA ALA A 148 19.23 -0.03 -2.16
C ALA A 148 19.37 -1.36 -2.89
N VAL A 149 20.55 -1.98 -2.82
CA VAL A 149 20.83 -3.30 -3.39
C VAL A 149 21.20 -4.27 -2.27
N GLY A 150 20.76 -5.51 -2.38
CA GLY A 150 21.08 -6.62 -1.48
C GLY A 150 20.42 -7.92 -1.95
N GLU A 151 20.11 -8.81 -1.00
CA GLU A 151 19.41 -10.07 -1.25
C GLU A 151 18.00 -10.05 -0.65
N SER A 152 17.12 -10.97 -1.05
CA SER A 152 15.90 -11.25 -0.28
C SER A 152 16.25 -11.81 1.11
N VAL A 153 15.35 -11.66 2.09
CA VAL A 153 15.62 -12.09 3.49
C VAL A 153 15.91 -13.60 3.62
N ASP A 154 15.30 -14.41 2.76
CA ASP A 154 15.53 -15.85 2.63
C ASP A 154 16.79 -16.21 1.79
N ARG A 155 17.46 -15.20 1.22
CA ARG A 155 18.63 -15.30 0.32
C ARG A 155 18.40 -16.16 -0.91
N SER A 156 17.19 -16.13 -1.47
CA SER A 156 16.85 -16.84 -2.71
C SER A 156 16.91 -15.99 -3.99
N LYS A 157 16.89 -14.66 -3.85
CA LYS A 157 16.89 -13.68 -4.95
C LYS A 157 17.86 -12.54 -4.68
N ALA A 158 18.45 -11.98 -5.75
CA ALA A 158 19.03 -10.65 -5.68
C ALA A 158 17.90 -9.61 -5.79
N VAL A 159 17.99 -8.55 -4.96
CA VAL A 159 16.96 -7.51 -4.89
C VAL A 159 17.59 -6.13 -5.01
N THR A 160 17.13 -5.37 -6.01
CA THR A 160 17.35 -3.94 -6.10
C THR A 160 16.03 -3.24 -5.83
N MET A 161 16.02 -2.22 -4.97
CA MET A 161 14.81 -1.47 -4.63
C MET A 161 15.06 0.04 -4.72
N LEU A 162 14.13 0.75 -5.35
CA LEU A 162 14.13 2.20 -5.49
C LEU A 162 12.91 2.77 -4.76
N LEU A 163 13.15 3.70 -3.83
CA LEU A 163 12.12 4.47 -3.15
C LEU A 163 12.28 5.96 -3.51
N PHE A 164 11.18 6.66 -3.77
CA PHE A 164 11.18 8.11 -3.95
C PHE A 164 9.78 8.70 -3.68
N THR A 165 9.67 10.03 -3.59
CA THR A 165 8.38 10.72 -3.51
C THR A 165 8.14 11.68 -4.67
N ARG A 166 6.86 11.94 -4.98
CA ARG A 166 6.41 13.02 -5.87
C ARG A 166 5.10 13.59 -5.33
N GLY A 167 5.18 14.80 -4.74
CA GLY A 167 4.04 15.38 -4.03
C GLY A 167 3.55 14.41 -2.93
N PRO A 168 2.24 14.14 -2.81
CA PRO A 168 1.71 13.17 -1.83
C PRO A 168 2.02 11.70 -2.16
N ALA A 169 2.57 11.38 -3.33
CA ALA A 169 2.87 10.00 -3.70
C ALA A 169 4.23 9.54 -3.14
N LEU A 170 4.25 8.37 -2.52
CA LEU A 170 5.45 7.57 -2.24
C LEU A 170 5.46 6.38 -3.20
N VAL A 171 6.61 6.15 -3.84
CA VAL A 171 6.84 5.04 -4.75
C VAL A 171 7.81 4.05 -4.13
N ARG A 172 7.51 2.76 -4.27
CA ARG A 172 8.46 1.65 -4.13
C ARG A 172 8.44 0.84 -5.41
N LEU A 173 9.57 0.82 -6.10
CA LEU A 173 9.89 -0.10 -7.19
C LEU A 173 10.86 -1.14 -6.64
N GLU A 174 10.52 -2.42 -6.76
CA GLU A 174 11.36 -3.53 -6.32
C GLU A 174 11.61 -4.47 -7.49
N PHE A 175 12.87 -4.78 -7.74
CA PHE A 175 13.36 -5.58 -8.85
C PHE A 175 14.00 -6.83 -8.27
N GLN A 176 13.44 -8.00 -8.58
CA GLN A 176 13.91 -9.30 -8.12
C GLN A 176 14.49 -10.10 -9.29
N SER A 177 15.59 -10.80 -9.03
CA SER A 177 16.39 -11.50 -10.04
C SER A 177 17.11 -12.71 -9.43
N ALA A 178 17.79 -13.50 -10.24
CA ALA A 178 18.65 -14.58 -9.74
C ALA A 178 19.83 -14.02 -8.92
N LEU A 179 20.35 -14.80 -7.97
CA LEU A 179 21.54 -14.42 -7.21
C LEU A 179 22.73 -14.19 -8.15
N GLY A 180 23.43 -13.07 -7.96
CA GLY A 180 24.54 -12.65 -8.84
C GLY A 180 24.11 -11.91 -10.12
N ASP A 181 22.82 -11.77 -10.37
CA ASP A 181 22.23 -11.13 -11.57
C ASP A 181 21.38 -9.90 -11.19
N ALA A 182 21.84 -9.10 -10.22
CA ALA A 182 21.11 -7.96 -9.72
C ALA A 182 20.85 -6.90 -10.82
N THR A 183 19.59 -6.43 -10.92
CA THR A 183 19.19 -5.40 -11.88
C THR A 183 20.02 -4.13 -11.73
N THR A 184 20.51 -3.60 -12.86
CA THR A 184 21.48 -2.50 -12.90
C THR A 184 20.89 -1.16 -12.42
N ASP A 185 21.72 -0.33 -11.78
CA ASP A 185 21.33 1.03 -11.38
C ASP A 185 20.79 1.86 -12.55
N GLU A 186 21.33 1.69 -13.76
CA GLU A 186 20.89 2.41 -14.96
C GLU A 186 19.45 2.09 -15.35
N PHE A 187 19.11 0.79 -15.45
CA PHE A 187 17.76 0.34 -15.74
C PHE A 187 16.77 0.79 -14.65
N VAL A 188 17.14 0.61 -13.38
CA VAL A 188 16.32 1.00 -12.22
C VAL A 188 16.07 2.51 -12.19
N ILE A 189 17.09 3.33 -12.48
CA ILE A 189 16.94 4.79 -12.57
C ILE A 189 16.08 5.20 -13.77
N ASN A 190 16.18 4.51 -14.91
CA ASN A 190 15.36 4.79 -16.08
C ASN A 190 13.87 4.49 -15.80
N VAL A 191 13.57 3.30 -15.29
CA VAL A 191 12.22 2.89 -14.84
C VAL A 191 11.69 3.86 -13.77
N GLY A 192 12.52 4.23 -12.81
CA GLY A 192 12.19 5.25 -11.81
C GLY A 192 11.80 6.59 -12.41
N ARG A 193 12.52 7.08 -13.42
CA ARG A 193 12.20 8.33 -14.13
C ARG A 193 10.89 8.23 -14.91
N MET A 194 10.57 7.10 -15.52
CA MET A 194 9.29 6.89 -16.19
C MET A 194 8.13 6.93 -15.19
N GLN A 195 8.26 6.26 -14.04
CA GLN A 195 7.26 6.29 -12.97
C GLN A 195 7.11 7.69 -12.36
N ASP A 196 8.22 8.41 -12.20
CA ASP A 196 8.24 9.80 -11.77
C ASP A 196 7.45 10.68 -12.77
N ILE A 197 7.71 10.56 -14.07
CA ILE A 197 6.96 11.28 -15.13
C ILE A 197 5.46 10.98 -15.06
N ALA A 198 5.05 9.71 -14.96
CA ALA A 198 3.66 9.30 -14.84
C ALA A 198 2.95 9.97 -13.65
N LEU A 199 3.65 10.14 -12.52
CA LEU A 199 3.09 10.83 -11.35
C LEU A 199 2.92 12.34 -11.57
N ARG A 200 3.83 13.00 -12.30
CA ARG A 200 3.70 14.45 -12.57
C ARG A 200 2.57 14.77 -13.56
N THR A 201 2.22 13.83 -14.43
CA THR A 201 1.12 14.00 -15.39
C THR A 201 -0.20 13.44 -14.88
N GLY A 202 -0.17 12.43 -14.00
CA GLY A 202 -1.36 11.70 -13.55
C GLY A 202 -1.88 12.06 -12.16
N LEU A 203 -1.09 12.68 -11.27
CA LEU A 203 -1.61 13.14 -9.97
C LEU A 203 -2.52 14.36 -10.15
N PRO A 204 -3.63 14.46 -9.40
CA PRO A 204 -4.42 15.68 -9.35
C PRO A 204 -3.59 16.81 -8.70
N GLU A 205 -3.72 18.04 -9.20
CA GLU A 205 -3.06 19.18 -8.58
C GLU A 205 -3.60 19.43 -7.15
N PRO A 206 -2.75 19.91 -6.21
CA PRO A 206 -3.21 20.38 -4.91
C PRO A 206 -4.27 21.47 -5.07
N ARG A 207 -5.36 21.39 -4.30
CA ARG A 207 -6.40 22.42 -4.21
C ARG A 207 -6.11 23.41 -3.08
#